data_AF-A0A972D910-F1
#
_entry.id   AF-A0A972D910-F1
#
_cell.length_a   1.000
_cell.length_b   1.000
_cell.length_c   1.000
_cell.angle_alpha   90.00
_cell.angle_beta   90.00
_cell.angle_gamma   90.00
#
_symmetry.space_group_name_H-M   'P 1'
#
loop_
_entity.id
_entity.type
_entity.pdbx_description
1 polymer ?
#
loop_
_entity_poly.entity_id
_entity_poly.type
_entity_poly.pdbx_seq_one_letter_code
_entity_poly.pdbx_strand_id
1 'polypeptide(L)'
;MEPNPSGGITMVELCALENGVRHVVVEGARAPRQHASYQVFLGLDAPVGSQDELPEGAFKLMSYGGGTPAPAPSITAYLGAASASFPEVDASFVNADSTYCFDIHDGSETAPAYFVLWLEGVNGADCADRATLTMDAAIARKLDWIGAVDKSKKSYFYQAAGVEAAPLVTLFDEPVLTVEEITAWLPDVCTTTIAPNEDGFTSAELCEVAGAVRHVVVEDVIAPGGHTAIQVWIGVDEAPMPGASVEAGVFRAQAYGGALPPPYEVSPDFGVQVGEASAALSALDPSFVRAISTFCFDVHDGAESTPAYFVMWIHGENGADCFDRTTLTLETAVDRDLENLPAIDKSKKSAFYLSKPIETTPVVTLRNTPAVDTSDILAALAP
;
A
#
# COMPACT_ATOMS: atom_id res chain seq x y z
N MET A 1 25.68 -20.67 -11.49
CA MET A 1 26.70 -19.76 -12.07
C MET A 1 28.10 -20.22 -11.66
N GLU A 2 29.17 -19.91 -12.40
CA GLU A 2 30.55 -20.17 -11.93
C GLU A 2 30.98 -19.10 -10.90
N PRO A 3 31.74 -19.44 -9.85
CA PRO A 3 32.20 -18.47 -8.84
C PRO A 3 33.09 -17.37 -9.47
N ASN A 4 32.93 -16.11 -9.08
CA ASN A 4 33.77 -15.01 -9.57
C ASN A 4 35.13 -14.96 -8.83
N PRO A 5 36.27 -15.26 -9.49
CA PRO A 5 37.59 -15.27 -8.85
C PRO A 5 38.19 -13.86 -8.65
N SER A 6 37.54 -12.78 -9.12
CA SER A 6 38.12 -11.43 -9.15
C SER A 6 37.70 -10.50 -8.00
N GLY A 7 36.77 -10.92 -7.14
CA GLY A 7 36.31 -10.12 -6.00
C GLY A 7 35.56 -8.83 -6.36
N GLY A 8 35.23 -8.59 -7.64
CA GLY A 8 34.44 -7.46 -8.10
C GLY A 8 32.92 -7.69 -8.02
N ILE A 9 32.14 -6.64 -8.26
CA ILE A 9 30.69 -6.74 -8.48
C ILE A 9 30.44 -7.70 -9.64
N THR A 10 29.46 -8.59 -9.48
CA THR A 10 29.07 -9.55 -10.51
C THR A 10 27.63 -9.27 -10.93
N MET A 11 27.42 -8.98 -12.21
CA MET A 11 26.08 -9.02 -12.81
C MET A 11 26.08 -10.04 -13.94
N VAL A 12 25.21 -11.03 -13.82
CA VAL A 12 25.05 -12.10 -14.80
C VAL A 12 23.68 -11.97 -15.45
N GLU A 13 23.67 -11.92 -16.77
CA GLU A 13 22.43 -12.00 -17.55
C GLU A 13 21.82 -13.39 -17.36
N LEU A 14 20.54 -13.42 -16.99
CA LEU A 14 19.77 -14.64 -16.82
C LEU A 14 19.12 -15.04 -18.15
N CYS A 15 18.66 -16.29 -18.24
CA CYS A 15 17.99 -16.79 -19.45
C CYS A 15 16.76 -15.95 -19.80
N ALA A 16 16.61 -15.64 -21.09
CA ALA A 16 15.38 -15.01 -21.60
C ALA A 16 14.27 -16.06 -21.72
N LEU A 17 13.04 -15.66 -21.36
CA LEU A 17 11.82 -16.45 -21.53
C LEU A 17 10.89 -15.74 -22.51
N GLU A 18 10.22 -16.51 -23.38
CA GLU A 18 9.39 -15.96 -24.46
C GLU A 18 8.24 -15.08 -23.94
N ASN A 19 7.59 -15.49 -22.84
CA ASN A 19 6.47 -14.76 -22.25
C ASN A 19 6.88 -13.82 -21.09
N GLY A 20 8.20 -13.60 -20.93
CA GLY A 20 8.79 -12.88 -19.81
C GLY A 20 8.82 -13.71 -18.52
N VAL A 21 9.55 -13.22 -17.51
CA VAL A 21 9.68 -13.88 -16.20
C VAL A 21 8.48 -13.54 -15.33
N ARG A 22 7.91 -14.56 -14.65
CA ARG A 22 6.79 -14.44 -13.72
C ARG A 22 7.05 -15.06 -12.36
N HIS A 23 7.79 -16.16 -12.33
CA HIS A 23 8.21 -16.79 -11.10
C HIS A 23 9.72 -16.99 -11.12
N VAL A 24 10.36 -16.76 -9.98
CA VAL A 24 11.81 -16.90 -9.80
C VAL A 24 12.08 -17.73 -8.56
N VAL A 25 12.96 -18.72 -8.69
CA VAL A 25 13.53 -19.47 -7.58
C VAL A 25 15.01 -19.14 -7.49
N VAL A 26 15.49 -18.79 -6.30
CA VAL A 26 16.90 -18.50 -6.02
C VAL A 26 17.37 -19.44 -4.92
N GLU A 27 18.35 -20.28 -5.23
CA GLU A 27 18.90 -21.29 -4.33
C GLU A 27 20.35 -20.98 -3.97
N GLY A 28 20.67 -21.05 -2.68
CA GLY A 28 22.03 -20.92 -2.18
C GLY A 28 22.62 -19.51 -2.32
N ALA A 29 21.78 -18.48 -2.39
CA ALA A 29 22.23 -17.10 -2.32
C ALA A 29 22.52 -16.72 -0.87
N ARG A 30 23.54 -15.88 -0.65
CA ARG A 30 23.84 -15.26 0.63
C ARG A 30 24.52 -13.91 0.45
N ALA A 31 24.30 -12.99 1.38
CA ALA A 31 25.04 -11.74 1.51
C ALA A 31 25.52 -11.60 2.96
N PRO A 32 26.83 -11.50 3.23
CA PRO A 32 27.35 -11.32 4.58
C PRO A 32 26.99 -9.95 5.16
N ARG A 33 27.06 -9.82 6.50
CA ARG A 33 26.81 -8.56 7.25
C ARG A 33 27.91 -7.51 7.10
N GLN A 34 28.26 -7.19 5.85
CA GLN A 34 29.34 -6.25 5.48
C GLN A 34 28.84 -5.24 4.45
N HIS A 35 27.57 -4.83 4.57
CA HIS A 35 26.87 -4.01 3.57
C HIS A 35 26.80 -4.68 2.18
N ALA A 36 26.86 -6.01 2.13
CA ALA A 36 26.74 -6.76 0.89
C ALA A 36 25.26 -6.96 0.52
N SER A 37 24.98 -7.15 -0.77
CA SER A 37 23.66 -7.55 -1.26
C SER A 37 23.78 -8.52 -2.43
N TYR A 38 22.71 -9.26 -2.65
CA TYR A 38 22.42 -9.87 -3.94
C TYR A 38 21.03 -9.42 -4.39
N GLN A 39 20.82 -9.34 -5.70
CA GLN A 39 19.61 -8.75 -6.24
C GLN A 39 19.18 -9.48 -7.51
N VAL A 40 17.86 -9.64 -7.68
CA VAL A 40 17.27 -10.10 -8.93
C VAL A 40 16.67 -8.89 -9.63
N PHE A 41 17.04 -8.69 -10.89
CA PHE A 41 16.49 -7.64 -11.75
C PHE A 41 15.75 -8.26 -12.92
N LEU A 42 14.59 -7.70 -13.25
CA LEU A 42 13.78 -8.03 -14.42
C LEU A 42 13.50 -6.75 -15.20
N GLY A 43 13.40 -6.83 -16.52
CA GLY A 43 12.98 -5.69 -17.34
C GLY A 43 14.07 -4.63 -17.62
N LEU A 44 15.35 -5.01 -17.64
CA LEU A 44 16.47 -4.10 -17.88
C LEU A 44 17.05 -4.20 -19.30
N ASP A 45 17.38 -3.06 -19.90
CA ASP A 45 18.09 -3.01 -21.19
C ASP A 45 19.58 -3.39 -21.06
N ALA A 46 20.17 -3.06 -19.91
CA ALA A 46 21.57 -3.30 -19.59
C ALA A 46 21.76 -3.42 -18.06
N PRO A 47 22.90 -3.99 -17.61
CA PRO A 47 23.26 -4.00 -16.19
C PRO A 47 23.27 -2.58 -15.57
N VAL A 48 22.73 -2.45 -14.36
CA VAL A 48 22.71 -1.21 -13.56
C VAL A 48 23.36 -1.43 -12.20
N GLY A 49 23.87 -0.38 -11.57
CA GLY A 49 24.40 -0.44 -10.21
C GLY A 49 23.33 -0.82 -9.18
N SER A 50 23.76 -1.41 -8.07
CA SER A 50 22.88 -1.86 -6.96
C SER A 50 22.02 -0.74 -6.35
N GLN A 51 22.46 0.51 -6.47
CA GLN A 51 21.84 1.70 -5.90
C GLN A 51 21.35 2.67 -6.98
N ASP A 52 21.44 2.27 -8.26
CA ASP A 52 20.97 3.12 -9.35
C ASP A 52 19.44 3.18 -9.34
N GLU A 53 18.90 4.30 -9.82
CA GLU A 53 17.48 4.46 -10.03
C GLU A 53 16.98 3.42 -11.04
N LEU A 54 15.88 2.76 -10.69
CA LEU A 54 15.32 1.69 -11.49
C LEU A 54 14.40 2.31 -12.55
N PRO A 55 14.65 2.10 -13.85
CA PRO A 55 13.81 2.69 -14.89
C PRO A 55 12.38 2.15 -14.81
N GLU A 56 11.44 2.92 -15.37
CA GLU A 56 10.07 2.46 -15.58
C GLU A 56 10.08 1.13 -16.35
N GLY A 57 9.21 0.21 -15.93
CA GLY A 57 9.14 -1.13 -16.51
C GLY A 57 10.16 -2.13 -15.95
N ALA A 58 11.05 -1.73 -15.04
CA ALA A 58 11.99 -2.66 -14.42
C ALA A 58 11.56 -3.03 -12.98
N PHE A 59 11.80 -4.29 -12.61
CA PHE A 59 11.62 -4.79 -11.24
C PHE A 59 12.97 -5.15 -10.62
N LYS A 60 13.09 -4.93 -9.31
CA LYS A 60 14.26 -5.32 -8.52
C LYS A 60 13.83 -5.90 -7.18
N LEU A 61 14.29 -7.10 -6.85
CA LEU A 61 14.27 -7.62 -5.48
C LEU A 61 15.67 -7.54 -4.89
N MET A 62 15.86 -6.66 -3.90
CA MET A 62 17.14 -6.49 -3.19
C MET A 62 17.11 -7.26 -1.88
N SER A 63 18.05 -8.19 -1.73
CA SER A 63 18.34 -8.86 -0.46
C SER A 63 19.63 -8.31 0.13
N TYR A 64 19.49 -7.52 1.18
CA TYR A 64 20.59 -6.77 1.79
C TYR A 64 21.03 -7.44 3.09
N GLY A 65 22.32 -7.77 3.18
CA GLY A 65 22.90 -8.50 4.31
C GLY A 65 23.07 -7.67 5.58
N GLY A 66 22.86 -6.35 5.55
CA GLY A 66 23.08 -5.49 6.71
C GLY A 66 24.56 -5.22 7.02
N GLY A 67 24.81 -4.56 8.15
CA GLY A 67 26.12 -4.21 8.68
C GLY A 67 26.32 -4.70 10.12
N THR A 68 27.58 -4.78 10.56
CA THR A 68 27.93 -4.99 11.97
C THR A 68 28.91 -3.91 12.46
N PRO A 69 28.50 -3.02 13.41
CA PRO A 69 27.14 -2.85 13.93
C PRO A 69 26.17 -2.34 12.83
N ALA A 70 24.88 -2.16 13.17
CA ALA A 70 23.74 -1.78 12.31
C ALA A 70 24.07 -1.06 10.97
N PRO A 71 23.31 -1.30 9.88
CA PRO A 71 21.89 -1.71 9.85
C PRO A 71 21.62 -3.22 9.88
N ALA A 72 20.41 -3.62 10.27
CA ALA A 72 19.94 -5.01 10.18
C ALA A 72 19.84 -5.48 8.71
N PRO A 73 19.87 -6.80 8.42
CA PRO A 73 19.54 -7.30 7.09
C PRO A 73 18.09 -6.95 6.74
N SER A 74 17.80 -6.82 5.45
CA SER A 74 16.48 -6.43 4.96
C SER A 74 16.19 -6.98 3.56
N ILE A 75 14.90 -7.07 3.24
CA ILE A 75 14.40 -7.30 1.88
C ILE A 75 13.64 -6.05 1.44
N THR A 76 13.94 -5.58 0.24
CA THR A 76 13.21 -4.48 -0.39
C THR A 76 12.93 -4.85 -1.85
N ALA A 77 11.67 -4.75 -2.25
CA ALA A 77 11.24 -4.94 -3.62
C ALA A 77 10.96 -3.57 -4.27
N TYR A 78 11.18 -3.46 -5.58
CA TYR A 78 11.00 -2.24 -6.35
C TYR A 78 10.31 -2.55 -7.68
N LEU A 79 9.44 -1.64 -8.13
CA LEU A 79 8.88 -1.63 -9.49
C LEU A 79 8.98 -0.20 -10.01
N GLY A 80 9.89 0.03 -10.95
CA GLY A 80 10.34 1.38 -11.30
C GLY A 80 10.82 2.16 -10.07
N ALA A 81 10.38 3.40 -9.92
CA ALA A 81 10.71 4.25 -8.78
C ALA A 81 10.01 3.83 -7.47
N ALA A 82 8.92 3.06 -7.53
CA ALA A 82 8.19 2.61 -6.35
C ALA A 82 8.96 1.50 -5.62
N SER A 83 8.87 1.48 -4.29
CA SER A 83 9.53 0.47 -3.47
C SER A 83 8.68 0.04 -2.27
N ALA A 84 8.93 -1.16 -1.78
CA ALA A 84 8.33 -1.70 -0.57
C ALA A 84 9.41 -2.44 0.23
N SER A 85 9.59 -2.05 1.49
CA SER A 85 10.42 -2.77 2.45
C SER A 85 9.54 -3.58 3.39
N PHE A 86 10.03 -4.73 3.83
CA PHE A 86 9.28 -5.68 4.66
C PHE A 86 9.95 -5.86 6.04
N PRO A 87 9.87 -4.85 6.94
CA PRO A 87 10.54 -4.88 8.23
C PRO A 87 10.02 -5.98 9.18
N GLU A 88 8.83 -6.49 8.96
CA GLU A 88 8.21 -7.59 9.68
C GLU A 88 8.81 -8.97 9.35
N VAL A 89 9.53 -9.07 8.22
CA VAL A 89 10.22 -10.29 7.81
C VAL A 89 11.52 -10.44 8.58
N ASP A 90 11.75 -11.60 9.19
CA ASP A 90 13.08 -11.97 9.68
C ASP A 90 14.03 -12.23 8.51
N ALA A 91 14.66 -11.17 8.01
CA ALA A 91 15.59 -11.21 6.89
C ALA A 91 16.97 -11.79 7.25
N SER A 92 17.14 -12.42 8.43
CA SER A 92 18.41 -13.05 8.80
C SER A 92 18.83 -14.18 7.86
N PHE A 93 17.88 -14.81 7.15
CA PHE A 93 18.13 -15.82 6.12
C PHE A 93 19.04 -15.31 4.99
N VAL A 94 19.04 -14.01 4.71
CA VAL A 94 19.93 -13.39 3.70
C VAL A 94 21.41 -13.62 4.03
N ASN A 95 21.75 -13.79 5.31
CA ASN A 95 23.12 -14.03 5.74
C ASN A 95 23.53 -15.51 5.73
N ALA A 96 22.65 -16.43 5.37
CA ALA A 96 22.88 -17.87 5.32
C ALA A 96 22.59 -18.42 3.92
N ASP A 97 23.07 -19.63 3.63
CA ASP A 97 22.69 -20.34 2.41
C ASP A 97 21.19 -20.66 2.49
N SER A 98 20.39 -19.91 1.73
CA SER A 98 18.93 -20.01 1.77
C SER A 98 18.34 -20.17 0.37
N THR A 99 17.14 -20.75 0.30
CA THR A 99 16.33 -20.81 -0.91
C THR A 99 15.07 -19.98 -0.72
N TYR A 100 14.78 -19.09 -1.67
CA TYR A 100 13.54 -18.33 -1.68
C TYR A 100 13.01 -18.28 -3.11
N CYS A 101 11.73 -17.99 -3.24
CA CYS A 101 11.08 -17.87 -4.53
C CYS A 101 10.01 -16.79 -4.47
N PHE A 102 9.70 -16.19 -5.62
CA PHE A 102 8.70 -15.14 -5.68
C PHE A 102 7.95 -15.10 -7.01
N ASP A 103 6.71 -14.64 -6.94
CA ASP A 103 5.88 -14.29 -8.08
C ASP A 103 5.89 -12.78 -8.32
N ILE A 104 5.79 -12.40 -9.59
CA ILE A 104 5.45 -11.05 -10.01
C ILE A 104 4.35 -11.06 -11.06
N HIS A 105 3.31 -10.29 -10.79
CA HIS A 105 2.19 -10.04 -11.68
C HIS A 105 2.25 -8.61 -12.17
N ASP A 106 2.07 -8.42 -13.47
CA ASP A 106 1.94 -7.07 -14.03
C ASP A 106 0.59 -6.46 -13.63
N GLY A 107 0.63 -5.18 -13.31
CA GLY A 107 -0.53 -4.33 -13.25
C GLY A 107 -0.70 -3.49 -14.52
N SER A 108 -1.52 -2.46 -14.39
CA SER A 108 -1.77 -1.41 -15.36
C SER A 108 -2.10 -0.12 -14.61
N GLU A 109 -2.53 0.92 -15.32
CA GLU A 109 -3.08 2.13 -14.69
C GLU A 109 -4.37 1.87 -13.90
N THR A 110 -5.05 0.75 -14.15
CA THR A 110 -6.37 0.44 -13.58
C THR A 110 -6.44 -0.89 -12.83
N ALA A 111 -5.33 -1.64 -12.77
CA ALA A 111 -5.22 -2.90 -12.06
C ALA A 111 -3.87 -2.96 -11.35
N PRO A 112 -3.80 -3.40 -10.08
CA PRO A 112 -2.52 -3.44 -9.39
C PRO A 112 -1.65 -4.60 -9.88
N ALA A 113 -0.34 -4.38 -9.82
CA ALA A 113 0.71 -5.37 -9.86
C ALA A 113 0.84 -6.03 -8.49
N TYR A 114 1.16 -7.32 -8.49
CA TYR A 114 1.31 -8.10 -7.26
C TYR A 114 2.70 -8.70 -7.18
N PHE A 115 3.29 -8.65 -6.00
CA PHE A 115 4.52 -9.32 -5.64
C PHE A 115 4.27 -10.20 -4.41
N VAL A 116 4.69 -11.46 -4.48
CA VAL A 116 4.54 -12.43 -3.39
C VAL A 116 5.87 -13.20 -3.23
N LEU A 117 6.41 -13.22 -2.02
CA LEU A 117 7.69 -13.85 -1.69
C LEU A 117 7.48 -14.99 -0.69
N TRP A 118 8.10 -16.13 -0.99
CA TRP A 118 8.18 -17.30 -0.11
C TRP A 118 9.63 -17.62 0.23
N LEU A 119 9.82 -18.20 1.41
CA LEU A 119 11.11 -18.69 1.89
C LEU A 119 10.98 -20.19 2.18
N GLU A 120 11.88 -20.97 1.61
CA GLU A 120 11.93 -22.43 1.75
C GLU A 120 11.86 -22.85 3.24
N GLY A 121 10.94 -23.76 3.55
CA GLY A 121 10.76 -24.31 4.90
C GLY A 121 10.07 -23.38 5.90
N VAL A 122 9.66 -22.17 5.49
CA VAL A 122 8.92 -21.23 6.33
C VAL A 122 7.44 -21.23 5.93
N ASN A 123 6.54 -21.22 6.92
CA ASN A 123 5.09 -21.30 6.74
C ASN A 123 4.60 -22.46 5.85
N GLY A 124 5.41 -23.52 5.71
CA GLY A 124 5.10 -24.68 4.88
C GLY A 124 5.42 -24.51 3.39
N ALA A 125 6.08 -23.42 2.98
CA ALA A 125 6.50 -23.22 1.60
C ALA A 125 7.68 -24.14 1.21
N ASP A 126 7.59 -24.71 0.02
CA ASP A 126 8.64 -25.45 -0.69
C ASP A 126 8.74 -24.86 -2.10
N CYS A 127 9.86 -24.22 -2.42
CA CYS A 127 10.06 -23.52 -3.68
C CYS A 127 10.21 -24.45 -4.89
N ALA A 128 10.36 -25.77 -4.67
CA ALA A 128 10.29 -26.77 -5.72
C ALA A 128 8.87 -27.34 -5.91
N ASP A 129 8.02 -27.31 -4.87
CA ASP A 129 6.63 -27.74 -4.92
C ASP A 129 5.65 -26.55 -4.97
N ARG A 130 5.28 -26.16 -6.19
CA ARG A 130 4.34 -25.06 -6.48
C ARG A 130 3.01 -25.17 -5.71
N ALA A 131 2.55 -26.37 -5.37
CA ALA A 131 1.28 -26.53 -4.64
C ALA A 131 1.35 -26.03 -3.18
N THR A 132 2.55 -25.86 -2.63
CA THR A 132 2.77 -25.35 -1.27
C THR A 132 2.86 -23.82 -1.22
N LEU A 133 3.07 -23.16 -2.36
CA LEU A 133 3.29 -21.72 -2.47
C LEU A 133 1.94 -20.99 -2.54
N THR A 134 1.28 -20.90 -1.40
CA THR A 134 -0.02 -20.23 -1.24
C THR A 134 0.15 -18.82 -0.67
N MET A 135 -0.91 -18.00 -0.73
CA MET A 135 -0.92 -16.72 -0.04
C MET A 135 -0.59 -16.89 1.45
N ASP A 136 -1.16 -17.86 2.16
CA ASP A 136 -0.87 -18.06 3.58
C ASP A 136 0.59 -18.47 3.87
N ALA A 137 1.24 -19.15 2.93
CA ALA A 137 2.65 -19.54 3.05
C ALA A 137 3.64 -18.39 2.77
N ALA A 138 3.19 -17.28 2.16
CA ALA A 138 4.07 -16.17 1.79
C ALA A 138 4.58 -15.39 3.01
N ILE A 139 5.87 -15.02 2.98
CA ILE A 139 6.54 -14.25 4.02
C ILE A 139 6.50 -12.74 3.77
N ALA A 140 6.37 -12.30 2.51
CA ALA A 140 6.28 -10.88 2.16
C ALA A 140 5.39 -10.69 0.93
N ARG A 141 4.65 -9.57 0.88
CA ARG A 141 3.65 -9.30 -0.15
C ARG A 141 3.53 -7.82 -0.41
N LYS A 142 3.34 -7.43 -1.67
CA LYS A 142 2.94 -6.09 -2.08
C LYS A 142 1.87 -6.24 -3.15
N LEU A 143 0.63 -5.85 -2.85
CA LEU A 143 -0.55 -6.28 -3.60
C LEU A 143 -1.23 -5.17 -4.40
N ASP A 144 -0.54 -4.06 -4.54
CA ASP A 144 -1.16 -2.76 -4.71
C ASP A 144 -0.19 -1.83 -5.51
N TRP A 145 0.80 -2.39 -6.22
CA TRP A 145 1.69 -1.57 -7.07
C TRP A 145 1.00 -1.17 -8.38
N ILE A 146 1.43 -0.07 -9.01
CA ILE A 146 1.10 0.23 -10.41
C ILE A 146 2.30 -0.06 -11.31
N GLY A 147 2.00 -0.52 -12.51
CA GLY A 147 2.97 -0.74 -13.57
C GLY A 147 3.15 -2.21 -13.90
N ALA A 148 4.02 -2.47 -14.86
CA ALA A 148 4.28 -3.79 -15.39
C ALA A 148 5.79 -3.96 -15.59
N VAL A 149 6.28 -5.20 -15.54
CA VAL A 149 7.65 -5.48 -15.97
C VAL A 149 7.68 -5.49 -17.49
N ASP A 150 8.62 -4.77 -18.10
CA ASP A 150 8.85 -4.82 -19.54
C ASP A 150 9.53 -6.15 -19.90
N LYS A 151 8.70 -7.10 -20.34
CA LYS A 151 9.09 -8.46 -20.70
C LYS A 151 9.93 -8.54 -21.97
N SER A 152 10.00 -7.48 -22.77
CA SER A 152 10.86 -7.45 -23.96
C SER A 152 12.34 -7.26 -23.60
N LYS A 153 12.61 -6.89 -22.35
CA LYS A 153 13.95 -6.60 -21.81
C LYS A 153 14.52 -7.79 -21.03
N LYS A 154 15.77 -7.62 -20.58
CA LYS A 154 16.58 -8.70 -20.01
C LYS A 154 16.41 -8.80 -18.50
N SER A 155 16.80 -9.95 -17.96
CA SER A 155 16.85 -10.22 -16.53
C SER A 155 18.30 -10.42 -16.10
N TYR A 156 18.64 -9.99 -14.88
CA TYR A 156 19.99 -10.07 -14.33
C TYR A 156 19.98 -10.53 -12.88
N PHE A 157 21.03 -11.24 -12.50
CA PHE A 157 21.37 -11.47 -11.11
C PHE A 157 22.61 -10.68 -10.74
N TYR A 158 22.50 -9.89 -9.68
CA TYR A 158 23.58 -9.08 -9.12
C TYR A 158 24.10 -9.71 -7.84
N GLN A 159 25.42 -9.69 -7.67
CA GLN A 159 26.09 -9.95 -6.40
C GLN A 159 27.14 -8.88 -6.12
N ALA A 160 27.14 -8.36 -4.90
CA ALA A 160 28.16 -7.44 -4.43
C ALA A 160 29.55 -8.10 -4.44
N ALA A 161 30.58 -7.27 -4.55
CA ALA A 161 31.97 -7.67 -4.40
C ALA A 161 32.21 -8.47 -3.11
N GLY A 162 32.99 -9.55 -3.19
CA GLY A 162 33.32 -10.40 -2.02
C GLY A 162 32.25 -11.40 -1.61
N VAL A 163 31.13 -11.50 -2.35
CA VAL A 163 30.15 -12.59 -2.18
C VAL A 163 30.62 -13.81 -2.97
N GLU A 164 31.07 -14.86 -2.28
CA GLU A 164 31.58 -16.09 -2.90
C GLU A 164 30.50 -17.15 -3.20
N ALA A 165 29.23 -16.87 -2.89
CA ALA A 165 28.15 -17.80 -3.20
C ALA A 165 27.89 -17.86 -4.71
N ALA A 166 27.62 -19.04 -5.23
CA ALA A 166 27.31 -19.29 -6.63
C ALA A 166 25.87 -19.80 -6.76
N PRO A 167 24.87 -18.92 -6.60
CA PRO A 167 23.48 -19.37 -6.56
C PRO A 167 23.02 -19.95 -7.89
N LEU A 168 22.01 -20.81 -7.79
CA LEU A 168 21.19 -21.23 -8.91
C LEU A 168 19.96 -20.33 -8.96
N VAL A 169 19.69 -19.76 -10.13
CA VAL A 169 18.49 -18.96 -10.37
C VAL A 169 17.70 -19.65 -11.47
N THR A 170 16.49 -20.08 -11.12
CA THR A 170 15.56 -20.73 -12.05
C THR A 170 14.41 -19.77 -12.34
N LEU A 171 14.10 -19.59 -13.62
CA LEU A 171 13.07 -18.66 -14.09
C LEU A 171 11.93 -19.44 -14.72
N PHE A 172 10.70 -18.99 -14.48
CA PHE A 172 9.50 -19.51 -15.09
C PHE A 172 8.66 -18.35 -15.63
N ASP A 173 7.94 -18.60 -16.71
CA ASP A 173 7.10 -17.61 -17.40
C ASP A 173 5.63 -17.66 -16.98
N GLU A 174 5.28 -18.60 -16.12
CA GLU A 174 4.00 -18.69 -15.44
C GLU A 174 4.18 -18.40 -13.94
N PRO A 175 3.33 -17.56 -13.33
CA PRO A 175 3.31 -17.37 -11.88
C PRO A 175 2.74 -18.63 -11.20
N VAL A 176 3.06 -18.83 -9.93
CA VAL A 176 2.49 -19.92 -9.13
C VAL A 176 1.05 -19.60 -8.74
N LEU A 177 0.83 -18.41 -8.19
CA LEU A 177 -0.49 -17.90 -7.88
C LEU A 177 -1.13 -17.26 -9.11
N THR A 178 -2.44 -17.36 -9.23
CA THR A 178 -3.23 -16.54 -10.15
C THR A 178 -3.63 -15.21 -9.50
N VAL A 179 -3.94 -14.20 -10.31
CA VAL A 179 -4.52 -12.94 -9.80
C VAL A 179 -5.83 -13.19 -9.06
N GLU A 180 -6.62 -14.17 -9.50
CA GLU A 180 -7.87 -14.56 -8.82
C GLU A 180 -7.59 -15.10 -7.41
N GLU A 181 -6.60 -15.98 -7.24
CA GLU A 181 -6.22 -16.49 -5.91
C GLU A 181 -5.70 -15.40 -4.98
N ILE A 182 -4.90 -14.46 -5.51
CA ILE A 182 -4.38 -13.32 -4.72
C ILE A 182 -5.54 -12.42 -4.26
N THR A 183 -6.42 -12.05 -5.18
CA THR A 183 -7.54 -11.14 -4.87
C THR A 183 -8.60 -11.81 -4.00
N ALA A 184 -8.84 -13.11 -4.15
CA ALA A 184 -9.77 -13.87 -3.31
C ALA A 184 -9.24 -14.07 -1.88
N TRP A 185 -7.93 -13.95 -1.66
CA TRP A 185 -7.33 -13.99 -0.33
C TRP A 185 -7.55 -12.68 0.45
N LEU A 186 -7.64 -11.55 -0.25
CA LEU A 186 -7.96 -10.27 0.38
C LEU A 186 -9.44 -10.21 0.77
N PRO A 187 -9.78 -9.71 1.96
CA PRO A 187 -11.17 -9.61 2.36
C PRO A 187 -11.85 -8.42 1.66
N ASP A 188 -13.15 -8.51 1.40
CA ASP A 188 -13.94 -7.35 0.92
C ASP A 188 -14.08 -6.24 1.97
N VAL A 189 -13.87 -6.61 3.24
CA VAL A 189 -13.98 -5.74 4.41
C VAL A 189 -12.80 -6.03 5.33
N CYS A 190 -12.11 -4.99 5.74
CA CYS A 190 -11.05 -5.12 6.73
C CYS A 190 -11.16 -4.03 7.81
N THR A 191 -10.78 -4.38 9.04
CA THR A 191 -10.86 -3.50 10.21
C THR A 191 -9.51 -3.39 10.89
N THR A 192 -9.08 -2.16 11.17
CA THR A 192 -7.86 -1.83 11.91
C THR A 192 -8.22 -1.10 13.20
N THR A 193 -7.76 -1.63 14.33
CA THR A 193 -7.80 -0.92 15.62
C THR A 193 -6.57 -0.04 15.75
N ILE A 194 -6.77 1.25 15.99
CA ILE A 194 -5.70 2.24 16.12
C ILE A 194 -5.28 2.31 17.58
N ALA A 195 -4.09 1.79 17.87
CA ALA A 195 -3.51 1.90 19.20
C ALA A 195 -3.21 3.38 19.52
N PRO A 196 -3.69 3.92 20.65
CA PRO A 196 -3.37 5.28 21.04
C PRO A 196 -1.87 5.39 21.31
N ASN A 197 -1.21 6.36 20.67
CA ASN A 197 0.16 6.73 20.97
C ASN A 197 0.19 7.89 21.97
N GLU A 198 0.85 7.71 23.11
CA GLU A 198 1.02 8.75 24.13
C GLU A 198 2.08 9.80 23.75
N ASP A 199 2.99 9.48 22.82
CA ASP A 199 4.20 10.27 22.52
C ASP A 199 4.00 11.41 21.49
N GLY A 200 2.75 11.79 21.21
CA GLY A 200 2.43 13.08 20.58
C GLY A 200 1.59 13.01 19.30
N PHE A 201 1.66 11.94 18.51
CA PHE A 201 0.76 11.69 17.37
C PHE A 201 0.68 10.19 17.08
N THR A 202 -0.38 9.74 16.43
CA THR A 202 -0.49 8.36 15.94
C THR A 202 -0.54 8.38 14.42
N SER A 203 0.27 7.56 13.76
CA SER A 203 0.17 7.29 12.34
C SER A 203 0.26 5.79 12.15
N ALA A 204 -0.69 5.22 11.43
CA ALA A 204 -0.79 3.78 11.22
C ALA A 204 -1.25 3.48 9.79
N GLU A 205 -0.61 2.49 9.19
CA GLU A 205 -1.14 1.88 7.96
C GLU A 205 -2.41 1.11 8.32
N LEU A 206 -3.42 1.25 7.47
CA LEU A 206 -4.66 0.50 7.56
C LEU A 206 -4.50 -0.82 6.82
N CYS A 207 -5.29 -1.82 7.21
CA CYS A 207 -5.27 -3.10 6.54
C CYS A 207 -5.85 -3.03 5.12
N GLU A 208 -5.59 -4.05 4.32
CA GLU A 208 -5.93 -4.08 2.90
C GLU A 208 -7.29 -4.75 2.64
N VAL A 209 -7.94 -4.35 1.55
CA VAL A 209 -9.18 -4.98 1.04
C VAL A 209 -8.98 -5.39 -0.41
N ALA A 210 -9.81 -6.31 -0.90
CA ALA A 210 -9.75 -6.75 -2.29
C ALA A 210 -10.10 -5.59 -3.24
N GLY A 211 -9.14 -5.14 -4.06
CA GLY A 211 -9.34 -4.02 -4.98
C GLY A 211 -9.35 -2.65 -4.30
N ALA A 212 -9.90 -1.65 -4.97
CA ALA A 212 -9.84 -0.25 -4.52
C ALA A 212 -10.75 0.02 -3.31
N VAL A 213 -10.27 0.79 -2.33
CA VAL A 213 -11.11 1.28 -1.21
C VAL A 213 -12.23 2.19 -1.74
N ARG A 214 -13.48 1.87 -1.38
CA ARG A 214 -14.68 2.61 -1.80
C ARG A 214 -15.49 3.16 -0.64
N HIS A 215 -15.46 2.51 0.52
CA HIS A 215 -16.19 2.93 1.70
C HIS A 215 -15.31 2.83 2.94
N VAL A 216 -15.41 3.82 3.82
CA VAL A 216 -14.66 3.91 5.07
C VAL A 216 -15.60 4.20 6.22
N VAL A 217 -15.45 3.47 7.33
CA VAL A 217 -16.09 3.78 8.62
C VAL A 217 -15.00 4.10 9.63
N VAL A 218 -15.16 5.20 10.36
CA VAL A 218 -14.27 5.65 11.42
C VAL A 218 -15.07 5.75 12.70
N GLU A 219 -14.74 4.89 13.66
CA GLU A 219 -15.45 4.72 14.93
C GLU A 219 -14.69 5.33 16.09
N ASP A 220 -15.44 5.73 17.12
CA ASP A 220 -14.92 6.16 18.42
C ASP A 220 -13.83 7.23 18.33
N VAL A 221 -14.03 8.24 17.49
CA VAL A 221 -13.08 9.34 17.32
C VAL A 221 -13.55 10.63 17.97
N ILE A 222 -12.59 11.42 18.45
CA ILE A 222 -12.82 12.74 19.02
C ILE A 222 -11.68 13.70 18.66
N ALA A 223 -12.01 14.91 18.22
CA ALA A 223 -11.10 16.03 18.03
C ALA A 223 -11.52 17.19 18.95
N PRO A 224 -11.12 17.17 20.23
CA PRO A 224 -11.64 18.08 21.27
C PRO A 224 -11.17 19.54 21.13
N GLY A 225 -10.33 19.86 20.14
CA GLY A 225 -9.75 21.19 19.91
C GLY A 225 -8.23 21.19 20.06
N GLY A 226 -7.61 22.38 20.10
CA GLY A 226 -6.18 22.54 20.30
C GLY A 226 -5.31 22.01 19.16
N HIS A 227 -5.74 22.17 17.91
CA HIS A 227 -5.10 21.61 16.71
C HIS A 227 -5.14 20.08 16.59
N THR A 228 -6.11 19.42 17.26
CA THR A 228 -6.34 17.98 17.06
C THR A 228 -6.96 17.74 15.69
N ALA A 229 -6.36 16.85 14.91
CA ALA A 229 -6.80 16.44 13.58
C ALA A 229 -6.87 14.92 13.53
N ILE A 230 -7.97 14.41 12.98
CA ILE A 230 -8.16 13.01 12.58
C ILE A 230 -8.15 13.00 11.06
N GLN A 231 -7.35 12.12 10.47
CA GLN A 231 -7.22 12.04 9.03
C GLN A 231 -7.25 10.59 8.56
N VAL A 232 -8.00 10.36 7.48
CA VAL A 232 -7.91 9.13 6.69
C VAL A 232 -7.26 9.47 5.37
N TRP A 233 -6.24 8.69 5.02
CA TRP A 233 -5.47 8.84 3.81
C TRP A 233 -5.64 7.60 2.93
N ILE A 234 -5.79 7.81 1.63
CA ILE A 234 -5.85 6.73 0.63
C ILE A 234 -4.90 7.11 -0.49
N GLY A 235 -4.11 6.15 -0.95
CA GLY A 235 -3.14 6.38 -2.01
C GLY A 235 -1.78 6.84 -1.52
N VAL A 236 -1.37 6.44 -0.32
CA VAL A 236 -0.06 6.80 0.27
C VAL A 236 0.93 5.63 0.19
N ASP A 237 2.22 5.94 0.00
CA ASP A 237 3.27 4.90 -0.02
C ASP A 237 3.57 4.36 1.39
N GLU A 238 3.43 5.23 2.40
CA GLU A 238 3.61 4.94 3.82
C GLU A 238 2.66 5.78 4.66
N ALA A 239 2.46 5.40 5.92
CA ALA A 239 1.64 6.19 6.84
C ALA A 239 2.21 7.61 7.00
N PRO A 240 1.38 8.67 6.87
CA PRO A 240 1.88 10.04 6.78
C PRO A 240 2.44 10.54 8.09
N MET A 241 3.49 11.35 8.00
CA MET A 241 4.08 12.05 9.14
C MET A 241 3.37 13.41 9.39
N PRO A 242 3.50 13.98 10.61
CA PRO A 242 2.94 15.30 10.90
C PRO A 242 3.37 16.35 9.88
N GLY A 243 2.39 17.03 9.28
CA GLY A 243 2.63 18.07 8.28
C GLY A 243 2.87 17.57 6.86
N ALA A 244 2.68 16.28 6.57
CA ALA A 244 2.73 15.74 5.22
C ALA A 244 1.80 16.50 4.27
N SER A 245 2.30 16.82 3.08
CA SER A 245 1.51 17.37 1.98
C SER A 245 0.67 16.28 1.34
N VAL A 246 -0.50 16.67 0.80
CA VAL A 246 -1.31 15.79 -0.04
C VAL A 246 -0.80 15.90 -1.47
N GLU A 247 -0.16 14.84 -1.96
CA GLU A 247 0.38 14.79 -3.32
C GLU A 247 -0.68 14.41 -4.36
N ALA A 248 -0.37 14.57 -5.64
CA ALA A 248 -1.27 14.13 -6.72
C ALA A 248 -1.59 12.64 -6.57
N GLY A 249 -2.87 12.28 -6.73
CA GLY A 249 -3.35 10.91 -6.50
C GLY A 249 -3.58 10.55 -5.03
N VAL A 250 -3.12 11.34 -4.07
CA VAL A 250 -3.34 11.07 -2.64
C VAL A 250 -4.65 11.71 -2.21
N PHE A 251 -5.55 10.92 -1.64
CA PHE A 251 -6.76 11.42 -0.97
C PHE A 251 -6.52 11.61 0.52
N ARG A 252 -7.07 12.69 1.08
CA ARG A 252 -7.17 12.92 2.52
C ARG A 252 -8.56 13.43 2.89
N ALA A 253 -9.25 12.70 3.77
CA ALA A 253 -10.35 13.24 4.57
C ALA A 253 -9.79 13.69 5.91
N GLN A 254 -10.14 14.90 6.36
CA GLN A 254 -9.66 15.46 7.62
C GLN A 254 -10.81 16.04 8.43
N ALA A 255 -10.96 15.55 9.67
CA ALA A 255 -11.74 16.21 10.69
C ALA A 255 -10.81 16.96 11.65
N TYR A 256 -11.07 18.25 11.85
CA TYR A 256 -10.22 19.15 12.61
C TYR A 256 -11.00 19.81 13.75
N GLY A 257 -10.52 19.67 14.99
CA GLY A 257 -11.21 20.17 16.19
C GLY A 257 -11.15 21.68 16.41
N GLY A 258 -10.37 22.39 15.58
CA GLY A 258 -10.11 23.82 15.75
C GLY A 258 -8.95 24.14 16.72
N ALA A 259 -8.68 25.42 16.91
CA ALA A 259 -7.68 25.94 17.83
C ALA A 259 -8.32 26.90 18.84
N LEU A 260 -8.19 26.60 20.14
CA LEU A 260 -8.61 27.45 21.25
C LEU A 260 -7.61 27.31 22.42
N PRO A 261 -7.37 28.37 23.23
CA PRO A 261 -7.89 29.74 23.13
C PRO A 261 -6.89 30.67 22.37
N PRO A 262 -7.10 32.01 22.27
CA PRO A 262 -6.38 32.97 21.40
C PRO A 262 -4.83 32.89 21.38
N PRO A 263 -4.13 33.39 20.33
CA PRO A 263 -4.55 34.48 19.42
C PRO A 263 -5.21 34.08 18.09
N TYR A 264 -5.26 32.80 17.72
CA TYR A 264 -5.87 32.36 16.46
C TYR A 264 -7.00 31.39 16.76
N GLU A 265 -8.22 31.90 16.87
CA GLU A 265 -9.41 31.05 16.93
C GLU A 265 -9.63 30.45 15.54
N VAL A 266 -9.36 29.16 15.42
CA VAL A 266 -9.69 28.41 14.21
C VAL A 266 -10.89 27.55 14.54
N SER A 267 -12.00 27.75 13.82
CA SER A 267 -13.19 26.92 13.95
C SER A 267 -12.85 25.45 13.65
N PRO A 268 -13.62 24.50 14.20
CA PRO A 268 -13.62 23.14 13.69
C PRO A 268 -13.91 23.14 12.19
N ASP A 269 -13.37 22.16 11.50
CA ASP A 269 -13.54 22.01 10.06
C ASP A 269 -13.53 20.53 9.66
N PHE A 270 -14.16 20.23 8.53
CA PHE A 270 -13.99 18.97 7.84
C PHE A 270 -13.74 19.24 6.36
N GLY A 271 -12.63 18.73 5.86
CA GLY A 271 -12.21 18.92 4.48
C GLY A 271 -11.80 17.62 3.82
N VAL A 272 -12.03 17.56 2.51
CA VAL A 272 -11.45 16.53 1.64
C VAL A 272 -10.47 17.17 0.68
N GLN A 273 -9.37 16.48 0.42
CA GLN A 273 -8.31 16.94 -0.46
C GLN A 273 -7.82 15.78 -1.34
N VAL A 274 -7.58 16.03 -2.62
CA VAL A 274 -6.86 15.14 -3.54
C VAL A 274 -5.80 15.94 -4.26
N GLY A 275 -4.52 15.70 -3.97
CA GLY A 275 -3.45 16.58 -4.40
C GLY A 275 -3.68 18.04 -4.00
N GLU A 276 -3.60 18.95 -4.96
CA GLU A 276 -3.88 20.38 -4.73
C GLU A 276 -5.39 20.72 -4.71
N ALA A 277 -6.25 19.83 -5.20
CA ALA A 277 -7.69 20.04 -5.21
C ALA A 277 -8.26 19.81 -3.82
N SER A 278 -9.11 20.73 -3.35
CA SER A 278 -9.81 20.59 -2.08
C SER A 278 -11.28 20.93 -2.25
N ALA A 279 -12.14 20.19 -1.56
CA ALA A 279 -13.56 20.50 -1.46
C ALA A 279 -13.89 20.78 0.00
N ALA A 280 -14.54 21.92 0.24
CA ALA A 280 -15.11 22.27 1.53
C ALA A 280 -16.54 21.71 1.59
N LEU A 281 -16.81 20.86 2.58
CA LEU A 281 -18.14 20.33 2.84
C LEU A 281 -18.96 21.39 3.57
N SER A 282 -19.54 22.31 2.79
CA SER A 282 -20.17 23.53 3.29
C SER A 282 -21.51 23.32 4.01
N ALA A 283 -22.16 22.16 3.85
CA ALA A 283 -23.41 21.82 4.53
C ALA A 283 -23.17 21.09 5.86
N LEU A 284 -21.95 20.59 6.08
CA LEU A 284 -21.57 19.87 7.29
C LEU A 284 -21.35 20.82 8.48
N ASP A 285 -21.88 20.47 9.65
CA ASP A 285 -21.45 21.06 10.92
C ASP A 285 -20.25 20.26 11.47
N PRO A 286 -19.01 20.77 11.37
CA PRO A 286 -17.81 20.05 11.79
C PRO A 286 -17.68 19.94 13.31
N SER A 287 -18.60 20.52 14.09
CA SER A 287 -18.58 20.39 15.54
C SER A 287 -18.89 18.97 16.03
N PHE A 288 -19.42 18.08 15.17
CA PHE A 288 -19.74 16.70 15.54
C PHE A 288 -18.53 15.96 16.13
N VAL A 289 -17.32 16.16 15.60
CA VAL A 289 -16.10 15.52 16.12
C VAL A 289 -15.63 16.04 17.47
N ARG A 290 -16.25 17.07 18.06
CA ARG A 290 -15.89 17.53 19.42
C ARG A 290 -16.42 16.61 20.52
N ALA A 291 -17.35 15.73 20.18
CA ALA A 291 -17.74 14.61 21.02
C ALA A 291 -17.30 13.30 20.35
N ILE A 292 -17.22 12.22 21.13
CA ILE A 292 -16.97 10.88 20.59
C ILE A 292 -18.03 10.60 19.54
N SER A 293 -17.59 10.36 18.32
CA SER A 293 -18.44 10.22 17.15
C SER A 293 -17.98 9.07 16.27
N THR A 294 -18.93 8.55 15.49
CA THR A 294 -18.67 7.64 14.37
C THR A 294 -19.14 8.31 13.10
N PHE A 295 -18.31 8.28 12.06
CA PHE A 295 -18.66 8.78 10.74
C PHE A 295 -18.17 7.82 9.66
N CYS A 296 -18.78 7.90 8.49
CA CYS A 296 -18.43 7.07 7.36
C CYS A 296 -18.55 7.87 6.07
N PHE A 297 -17.83 7.43 5.05
CA PHE A 297 -17.87 8.07 3.75
C PHE A 297 -17.60 7.09 2.62
N ASP A 298 -18.18 7.40 1.48
CA ASP A 298 -17.83 6.81 0.20
C ASP A 298 -16.86 7.73 -0.53
N VAL A 299 -15.94 7.12 -1.28
CA VAL A 299 -15.02 7.84 -2.16
C VAL A 299 -14.87 7.10 -3.48
N HIS A 300 -15.06 7.82 -4.58
CA HIS A 300 -14.91 7.31 -5.94
C HIS A 300 -14.18 8.33 -6.81
N ASP A 301 -13.15 7.87 -7.49
CA ASP A 301 -12.25 8.59 -8.42
C ASP A 301 -12.82 8.77 -9.83
N GLY A 302 -14.10 8.43 -10.02
CA GLY A 302 -14.76 8.39 -11.33
C GLY A 302 -14.23 7.32 -12.30
N ALA A 303 -14.89 7.21 -13.44
CA ALA A 303 -14.59 6.38 -14.60
C ALA A 303 -15.29 6.99 -15.83
N GLU A 304 -15.05 6.49 -17.05
CA GLU A 304 -15.70 7.02 -18.26
C GLU A 304 -17.24 7.08 -18.16
N SER A 305 -17.86 6.16 -17.40
CA SER A 305 -19.31 6.07 -17.22
C SER A 305 -19.82 6.51 -15.85
N THR A 306 -18.93 6.89 -14.92
CA THR A 306 -19.27 7.16 -13.52
C THR A 306 -18.51 8.40 -13.04
N PRO A 307 -19.17 9.47 -12.57
CA PRO A 307 -18.45 10.63 -12.09
C PRO A 307 -17.70 10.32 -10.78
N ALA A 308 -16.67 11.10 -10.49
CA ALA A 308 -15.99 11.06 -9.21
C ALA A 308 -16.93 11.63 -8.13
N TYR A 309 -16.96 11.00 -6.96
CA TYR A 309 -17.82 11.45 -5.87
C TYR A 309 -17.24 11.17 -4.50
N PHE A 310 -17.66 11.99 -3.55
CA PHE A 310 -17.51 11.80 -2.12
C PHE A 310 -18.85 12.05 -1.46
N VAL A 311 -19.28 11.13 -0.60
CA VAL A 311 -20.52 11.25 0.16
C VAL A 311 -20.22 10.87 1.59
N MET A 312 -20.68 11.70 2.54
CA MET A 312 -20.40 11.50 3.96
C MET A 312 -21.68 11.36 4.76
N TRP A 313 -21.60 10.53 5.79
CA TRP A 313 -22.62 10.34 6.81
C TRP A 313 -22.02 10.42 8.21
N ILE A 314 -22.83 10.84 9.17
CA ILE A 314 -22.53 10.76 10.60
C ILE A 314 -23.51 9.77 11.20
N HIS A 315 -23.01 8.80 11.97
CA HIS A 315 -23.85 7.79 12.59
C HIS A 315 -24.87 8.44 13.54
N GLY A 316 -26.15 8.14 13.35
CA GLY A 316 -27.27 8.67 14.13
C GLY A 316 -27.85 10.00 13.61
N GLU A 317 -27.21 10.64 12.63
CA GLU A 317 -27.71 11.86 11.99
C GLU A 317 -28.49 11.54 10.72
N ASN A 318 -29.57 12.29 10.45
CA ASN A 318 -30.44 12.11 9.28
C ASN A 318 -30.94 10.66 9.03
N GLY A 319 -30.96 9.82 10.07
CA GLY A 319 -31.34 8.40 9.96
C GLY A 319 -30.26 7.49 9.39
N ALA A 320 -29.02 7.97 9.22
CA ALA A 320 -27.89 7.19 8.76
C ALA A 320 -27.30 6.32 9.89
N ASP A 321 -26.99 5.08 9.57
CA ASP A 321 -26.23 4.15 10.40
C ASP A 321 -25.00 3.67 9.62
N CYS A 322 -23.82 4.12 10.03
CA CYS A 322 -22.55 3.71 9.40
C CYS A 322 -22.26 2.20 9.49
N PHE A 323 -22.98 1.45 10.32
CA PHE A 323 -22.87 0.00 10.40
C PHE A 323 -23.89 -0.74 9.52
N ASP A 324 -24.98 -0.06 9.11
CA ASP A 324 -26.01 -0.58 8.21
C ASP A 324 -26.06 0.23 6.91
N ARG A 325 -25.34 -0.26 5.90
CA ARG A 325 -25.26 0.36 4.57
C ARG A 325 -26.63 0.55 3.90
N THR A 326 -27.66 -0.19 4.29
CA THR A 326 -29.00 -0.01 3.70
C THR A 326 -29.64 1.33 4.08
N THR A 327 -29.12 1.98 5.12
CA THR A 327 -29.54 3.32 5.57
C THR A 327 -28.73 4.45 4.92
N LEU A 328 -27.62 4.13 4.25
CA LEU A 328 -26.69 5.09 3.67
C LEU A 328 -27.10 5.41 2.24
N THR A 329 -27.77 6.53 2.07
CA THR A 329 -28.29 7.01 0.78
C THR A 329 -27.90 8.47 0.57
N LEU A 330 -28.12 8.98 -0.63
CA LEU A 330 -27.94 10.40 -0.93
C LEU A 330 -28.88 11.33 -0.13
N GLU A 331 -30.01 10.84 0.35
CA GLU A 331 -30.96 11.60 1.18
C GLU A 331 -30.54 11.66 2.64
N THR A 332 -29.89 10.59 3.14
CA THR A 332 -29.42 10.50 4.53
C THR A 332 -28.00 11.06 4.70
N ALA A 333 -27.31 11.40 3.62
CA ALA A 333 -26.00 12.02 3.64
C ALA A 333 -26.02 13.42 4.31
N VAL A 334 -24.94 13.75 5.02
CA VAL A 334 -24.78 15.08 5.64
C VAL A 334 -24.12 16.07 4.69
N ASP A 335 -23.28 15.59 3.77
CA ASP A 335 -22.71 16.39 2.69
C ASP A 335 -22.20 15.50 1.55
N ARG A 336 -21.97 16.09 0.37
CA ARG A 336 -21.49 15.42 -0.83
C ARG A 336 -20.79 16.37 -1.80
N ASP A 337 -19.76 15.85 -2.47
CA ASP A 337 -19.20 16.42 -3.70
C ASP A 337 -19.34 15.36 -4.79
N LEU A 338 -20.01 15.67 -5.90
CA LEU A 338 -20.40 14.70 -6.91
C LEU A 338 -19.70 14.85 -8.26
N GLU A 339 -18.78 15.83 -8.42
CA GLU A 339 -18.22 16.12 -9.75
C GLU A 339 -16.73 16.52 -9.76
N ASN A 340 -16.12 16.91 -8.64
CA ASN A 340 -14.85 17.66 -8.67
C ASN A 340 -13.63 16.97 -8.08
N LEU A 341 -13.69 15.67 -7.78
CA LEU A 341 -12.53 14.96 -7.24
C LEU A 341 -11.61 14.44 -8.36
N PRO A 342 -10.31 14.81 -8.36
CA PRO A 342 -9.31 14.17 -9.20
C PRO A 342 -9.21 12.66 -8.93
N ALA A 343 -8.56 11.96 -9.86
CA ALA A 343 -8.25 10.55 -9.70
C ALA A 343 -7.40 10.32 -8.44
N ILE A 344 -7.76 9.28 -7.69
CA ILE A 344 -7.04 8.84 -6.49
C ILE A 344 -6.24 7.60 -6.89
N ASP A 345 -4.97 7.58 -6.54
CA ASP A 345 -4.13 6.41 -6.72
C ASP A 345 -4.45 5.36 -5.65
N LYS A 346 -5.61 4.71 -5.80
CA LYS A 346 -6.08 3.66 -4.89
C LYS A 346 -5.32 2.35 -5.04
N SER A 347 -4.27 2.33 -5.87
CA SER A 347 -3.31 1.25 -5.83
C SER A 347 -2.49 1.34 -4.56
N LYS A 348 -2.15 2.52 -4.05
CA LYS A 348 -1.27 2.59 -2.86
C LYS A 348 -2.05 2.34 -1.55
N LYS A 349 -1.30 2.33 -0.44
CA LYS A 349 -1.83 2.03 0.89
C LYS A 349 -2.88 3.04 1.35
N SER A 350 -3.66 2.61 2.34
CA SER A 350 -4.48 3.50 3.15
C SER A 350 -3.85 3.67 4.53
N ALA A 351 -4.01 4.84 5.13
CA ALA A 351 -3.45 5.15 6.43
C ALA A 351 -4.39 6.01 7.26
N PHE A 352 -4.18 5.97 8.57
CA PHE A 352 -4.87 6.78 9.54
C PHE A 352 -3.88 7.61 10.34
N TYR A 353 -4.24 8.86 10.59
CA TYR A 353 -3.41 9.79 11.34
C TYR A 353 -4.23 10.56 12.39
N LEU A 354 -3.67 10.64 13.59
CA LEU A 354 -4.12 11.46 14.70
C LEU A 354 -3.00 12.41 15.10
N SER A 355 -3.25 13.72 15.04
CA SER A 355 -2.21 14.70 15.37
C SER A 355 -1.86 14.78 16.85
N LYS A 356 -2.69 14.18 17.73
CA LYS A 356 -2.53 14.18 19.19
C LYS A 356 -3.06 12.87 19.79
N PRO A 357 -2.58 12.48 20.99
CA PRO A 357 -3.20 11.42 21.76
C PRO A 357 -4.67 11.79 22.06
N ILE A 358 -5.55 10.81 21.96
CA ILE A 358 -6.96 10.92 22.34
C ILE A 358 -7.28 9.79 23.32
N GLU A 359 -8.31 9.98 24.14
CA GLU A 359 -8.68 9.01 25.19
C GLU A 359 -9.41 7.77 24.64
N THR A 360 -9.72 7.76 23.34
CA THR A 360 -10.42 6.66 22.67
C THR A 360 -9.44 5.75 21.93
N THR A 361 -9.93 4.59 21.51
CA THR A 361 -9.20 3.66 20.65
C THR A 361 -9.95 3.56 19.32
N PRO A 362 -9.66 4.42 18.34
CA PRO A 362 -10.40 4.43 17.09
C PRO A 362 -10.33 3.10 16.37
N VAL A 363 -11.41 2.78 15.68
CA VAL A 363 -11.47 1.63 14.78
C VAL A 363 -11.79 2.16 13.39
N VAL A 364 -11.00 1.73 12.40
CA VAL A 364 -11.21 2.10 11.01
C VAL A 364 -11.53 0.85 10.22
N THR A 365 -12.68 0.84 9.56
CA THR A 365 -13.11 -0.24 8.68
C THR A 365 -13.10 0.22 7.23
N LEU A 366 -12.39 -0.50 6.37
CA LEU A 366 -12.33 -0.28 4.93
C LEU A 366 -13.17 -1.32 4.21
N ARG A 367 -13.77 -0.92 3.08
CA ARG A 367 -14.48 -1.81 2.16
C ARG A 367 -14.19 -1.45 0.70
N ASN A 368 -14.25 -2.46 -0.15
CA ASN A 368 -14.07 -2.31 -1.60
C ASN A 368 -15.35 -1.97 -2.37
N THR A 369 -16.50 -1.89 -1.69
CA THR A 369 -17.80 -1.56 -2.29
C THR A 369 -18.39 -0.30 -1.66
N PRO A 370 -18.88 0.67 -2.45
CA PRO A 370 -19.46 1.91 -1.93
C PRO A 370 -20.84 1.65 -1.32
N ALA A 371 -21.22 2.41 -0.30
CA ALA A 371 -22.56 2.33 0.26
C ALA A 371 -23.65 2.82 -0.71
N VAL A 372 -23.38 3.89 -1.47
CA VAL A 372 -24.29 4.43 -2.47
C VAL A 372 -24.02 3.80 -3.84
N ASP A 373 -25.09 3.33 -4.47
CA ASP A 373 -25.03 2.79 -5.82
C ASP A 373 -24.76 3.90 -6.85
N THR A 374 -23.93 3.57 -7.83
CA THR A 374 -23.60 4.49 -8.94
C THR A 374 -24.83 4.98 -9.69
N SER A 375 -25.88 4.17 -9.81
CA SER A 375 -27.14 4.59 -10.46
C SER A 375 -27.80 5.77 -9.76
N ASP A 376 -27.71 5.84 -8.44
CA ASP A 376 -28.31 6.92 -7.65
C ASP A 376 -27.53 8.21 -7.81
N ILE A 377 -26.19 8.11 -7.91
CA ILE A 377 -25.32 9.23 -8.25
C ILE A 377 -25.68 9.78 -9.64
N LEU A 378 -25.76 8.91 -10.65
CA LEU A 378 -26.11 9.31 -12.01
C LEU A 378 -27.50 9.94 -12.10
N ALA A 379 -28.47 9.41 -11.33
CA ALA A 379 -29.81 9.98 -11.26
C ALA A 379 -29.83 11.36 -10.61
N ALA A 380 -29.03 11.59 -9.57
CA ALA A 380 -28.93 12.88 -8.90
C ALA A 380 -28.26 13.98 -9.75
N LEU A 381 -27.44 13.59 -10.72
CA LEU A 381 -26.77 14.48 -11.67
C LEU A 381 -27.56 14.69 -12.97
N ALA A 382 -28.63 13.93 -13.18
CA ALA A 382 -29.51 14.12 -14.33
C ALA A 382 -30.29 15.44 -14.19
N PRO A 383 -30.37 16.26 -15.26
CA PRO A 383 -30.92 17.62 -15.21
C PRO A 383 -32.43 17.72 -14.96
#